data_AF-A0A7Y5JXH2-F1
#
_entry.id   AF-A0A7Y5JXH2-F1
#
_cell.length_a   1.000
_cell.length_b   1.000
_cell.length_c   1.000
_cell.angle_alpha   90.00
_cell.angle_beta   90.00
_cell.angle_gamma   90.00
#
_symmetry.space_group_name_H-M   'P 1'
#
loop_
_entity.id
_entity.type
_entity.pdbx_description
1 polymer ?
#
loop_
_entity_poly.entity_id
_entity_poly.type
_entity_poly.pdbx_seq_one_letter_code
_entity_poly.pdbx_strand_id
1 'polypeptide(L)' 'MTTPRPRPPLTPRAVGALLVDTTPWLSCDECFERMDVHVEALLADPHHRDPAMEHHLQGCAACADEARSLLDLLRSGTI' A
#
# COMPACT_ATOMS: atom_id res chain seq x y z
N MET A 1 -2.74 -36.58 0.08
CA MET A 1 -1.94 -35.89 1.12
C MET A 1 -0.63 -35.45 0.48
N THR A 2 -0.48 -34.16 0.19
CA THR A 2 0.77 -33.62 -0.37
C THR A 2 1.67 -33.20 0.78
N THR A 3 2.91 -33.70 0.82
CA THR A 3 3.91 -33.30 1.83
C THR A 3 4.24 -31.82 1.66
N PRO A 4 4.16 -30.99 2.72
CA PRO A 4 4.54 -29.58 2.62
C PRO A 4 6.00 -29.43 2.21
N ARG A 5 6.27 -28.62 1.19
CA ARG A 5 7.65 -28.28 0.80
C ARG A 5 8.28 -27.43 1.90
N PRO A 6 9.55 -27.69 2.31
CA PRO A 6 10.24 -26.86 3.28
C PRO A 6 10.34 -25.43 2.75
N ARG A 7 9.91 -24.45 3.57
CA ARG A 7 10.05 -23.03 3.26
C ARG A 7 11.48 -22.58 3.58
N PRO A 8 12.14 -21.82 2.69
CA PRO A 8 13.44 -21.23 3.00
C PRO A 8 13.30 -20.30 4.21
N PRO A 9 14.38 -20.12 5.00
CA PRO A 9 14.37 -19.17 6.12
C PRO A 9 14.13 -17.74 5.62
N LEU A 10 13.46 -16.92 6.43
CA LEU A 10 13.25 -15.51 6.11
C LEU A 10 14.58 -14.76 6.17
N THR A 11 14.82 -13.89 5.20
CA THR A 11 15.96 -12.98 5.23
C THR A 11 15.71 -11.84 6.24
N PRO A 12 16.74 -11.21 6.81
CA PRO A 12 16.56 -10.05 7.69
C PRO A 12 15.74 -8.92 7.05
N ARG A 13 15.89 -8.71 5.75
CA ARG A 13 15.08 -7.76 4.97
C ARG A 13 13.60 -8.15 4.96
N ALA A 14 13.29 -9.43 4.73
CA ALA A 14 11.91 -9.92 4.74
C ALA A 14 11.29 -9.80 6.14
N VAL A 15 12.06 -10.06 7.20
CA VAL A 15 11.60 -9.83 8.58
C VAL A 15 11.34 -8.35 8.84
N GLY A 16 12.25 -7.46 8.41
CA GLY A 16 12.07 -6.02 8.58
C GLY A 16 10.81 -5.48 7.90
N ALA A 17 10.46 -5.99 6.72
CA ALA A 17 9.23 -5.62 6.01
C ALA A 17 7.94 -6.01 6.78
N LEU A 18 7.99 -7.03 7.64
CA LEU A 18 6.86 -7.44 8.48
C LEU A 18 6.73 -6.60 9.76
N LEU A 19 7.74 -5.79 10.09
CA LEU A 19 7.85 -5.00 11.31
C LEU A 19 7.80 -3.49 11.02
N VAL A 20 7.18 -3.10 9.90
CA VAL A 20 7.03 -1.69 9.55
C VAL A 20 6.22 -0.95 10.61
N ASP A 21 6.68 0.24 11.00
CA ASP A 21 5.92 1.12 11.87
C ASP A 21 4.77 1.74 11.05
N THR A 22 3.55 1.43 11.45
CA THR A 22 2.34 1.92 10.79
C THR A 22 1.76 3.16 11.47
N THR A 23 2.51 3.83 12.35
CA THR A 23 2.04 5.04 13.05
C THR A 23 2.27 6.30 12.21
N PRO A 24 1.26 7.15 11.93
CA PRO A 24 -0.10 7.12 12.46
C PRO A 24 -0.93 5.96 11.88
N TRP A 25 -1.57 5.21 12.77
CA TRP A 25 -2.34 4.03 12.38
C TRP A 25 -3.56 4.40 11.54
N LEU A 26 -3.77 3.62 10.49
CA LEU A 26 -4.92 3.71 9.58
C LEU A 26 -5.44 2.30 9.31
N SER A 27 -6.75 2.10 9.42
CA SER A 27 -7.38 0.82 9.10
C SER A 27 -7.49 0.60 7.59
N CYS A 28 -7.62 -0.66 7.14
CA CYS A 28 -7.86 -0.95 5.72
C CYS A 28 -9.19 -0.35 5.23
N ASP A 29 -10.23 -0.34 6.07
CA ASP A 29 -11.54 0.20 5.69
C ASP A 29 -11.47 1.72 5.51
N GLU A 30 -10.83 2.43 6.44
CA GLU A 30 -10.61 3.88 6.32
C GLU A 30 -9.68 4.21 5.13
N CYS A 31 -8.66 3.40 4.88
CA CYS A 31 -7.82 3.51 3.68
C CYS A 31 -8.65 3.39 2.40
N PHE A 32 -9.58 2.44 2.33
CA PHE A 32 -10.43 2.24 1.17
C PHE A 32 -11.37 3.42 0.94
N GLU A 33 -11.99 3.96 1.99
CA GLU A 33 -12.85 5.15 1.92
C GLU A 33 -12.10 6.41 1.43
N ARG A 34 -10.78 6.48 1.67
CA ARG A 34 -9.94 7.64 1.34
C ARG A 34 -9.15 7.46 0.04
N MET A 35 -9.20 6.29 -0.60
CA MET A 35 -8.30 5.91 -1.70
C MET A 35 -8.36 6.89 -2.87
N ASP A 36 -9.58 7.20 -3.33
CA ASP A 36 -9.79 8.08 -4.48
C ASP A 36 -9.21 9.48 -4.21
N VAL A 37 -9.58 10.07 -3.07
CA VAL A 37 -9.10 11.40 -2.65
C VAL A 37 -7.58 11.43 -2.52
N HIS A 38 -6.99 10.37 -1.95
CA HIS A 38 -5.53 10.28 -1.79
C HIS A 38 -4.82 10.25 -3.15
N VAL A 39 -5.30 9.44 -4.08
CA VAL A 39 -4.72 9.32 -5.42
C VAL A 39 -4.91 10.59 -6.25
N GLU A 40 -6.09 11.21 -6.20
CA GLU A 40 -6.37 12.50 -6.84
C GLU A 40 -5.45 13.60 -6.31
N ALA A 41 -5.24 13.64 -4.98
CA ALA A 41 -4.33 14.61 -4.37
C ALA A 41 -2.88 14.41 -4.84
N LEU A 42 -2.41 13.17 -4.97
CA LEU A 42 -1.08 12.85 -5.52
C LEU A 42 -0.93 13.23 -7.00
N LEU A 43 -2.01 13.16 -7.78
CA LEU A 43 -2.00 13.59 -9.19
C LEU A 43 -1.97 15.10 -9.32
N ALA A 44 -2.70 15.82 -8.46
CA ALA A 44 -2.72 17.27 -8.44
C ALA A 44 -1.40 17.86 -7.91
N ASP A 45 -0.83 17.24 -6.87
CA ASP A 45 0.43 17.62 -6.26
C ASP A 45 1.29 16.38 -5.95
N PRO A 46 2.36 16.12 -6.74
CA PRO A 46 3.29 15.01 -6.48
C PRO A 46 4.02 15.10 -5.13
N HIS A 47 3.96 16.25 -4.45
CA HIS A 47 4.50 16.46 -3.12
C HIS A 47 3.46 16.38 -2.00
N HIS A 48 2.20 16.07 -2.32
CA HIS A 48 1.17 15.81 -1.32
C HIS A 48 1.63 14.75 -0.33
N ARG A 49 1.42 15.00 0.97
CA ARG A 49 1.79 14.10 2.05
C ARG A 49 0.58 13.75 2.89
N ASP A 50 0.44 12.46 3.14
CA ASP A 50 -0.56 11.89 4.05
C ASP A 50 0.11 10.76 4.82
N PRO A 51 0.76 11.06 5.97
CA PRO A 51 1.57 10.08 6.69
C PRO A 51 0.81 8.80 7.08
N ALA A 52 -0.50 8.91 7.36
CA ALA A 52 -1.31 7.75 7.72
C ALA A 52 -1.52 6.82 6.52
N MET A 53 -1.88 7.38 5.36
CA MET A 53 -1.98 6.64 4.10
C MET A 53 -0.63 6.09 3.67
N GLU A 54 0.43 6.89 3.70
CA GLU A 54 1.79 6.48 3.31
C GLU A 54 2.26 5.27 4.11
N HIS A 55 2.14 5.30 5.44
CA HIS A 55 2.55 4.18 6.29
C HIS A 55 1.65 2.94 6.10
N HIS A 56 0.35 3.13 5.88
CA HIS A 56 -0.55 2.02 5.58
C HIS A 56 -0.18 1.33 4.27
N LEU A 57 0.07 2.09 3.19
CA LEU A 57 0.46 1.53 1.88
C LEU A 57 1.84 0.87 1.92
N GLN A 58 2.72 1.27 2.84
CA GLN A 58 3.98 0.55 3.07
C GLN A 58 3.76 -0.80 3.79
N GLY A 59 2.75 -0.90 4.65
CA GLY A 59 2.44 -2.12 5.42
C GLY A 59 1.42 -3.06 4.78
N CYS A 60 0.58 -2.59 3.87
CA CYS A 60 -0.49 -3.36 3.23
C CYS A 60 -0.27 -3.46 1.71
N ALA A 61 0.27 -4.60 1.27
CA ALA A 61 0.54 -4.83 -0.15
C ALA A 61 -0.70 -4.74 -1.04
N ALA A 62 -1.87 -5.18 -0.56
CA ALA A 62 -3.12 -5.13 -1.32
C ALA A 62 -3.55 -3.69 -1.59
N CYS A 63 -3.55 -2.83 -0.56
CA CYS A 63 -3.89 -1.41 -0.72
C CYS A 63 -2.84 -0.68 -1.58
N ALA A 64 -1.56 -1.04 -1.47
CA ALA A 64 -0.50 -0.48 -2.30
C ALA A 64 -0.67 -0.78 -3.80
N ASP A 65 -1.12 -1.99 -4.13
CA ASP A 65 -1.40 -2.40 -5.51
C ASP A 65 -2.66 -1.70 -6.05
N GLU A 66 -3.68 -1.52 -5.21
CA GLU A 66 -4.89 -0.76 -5.56
C GLU A 66 -4.56 0.71 -5.87
N ALA A 67 -3.85 1.40 -4.98
CA ALA A 67 -3.45 2.80 -5.17
C ALA A 67 -2.64 3.01 -6.45
N ARG A 68 -1.73 2.07 -6.76
CA ARG A 68 -0.92 2.11 -7.99
C ARG A 68 -1.78 1.90 -9.24
N SER A 69 -2.70 0.94 -9.18
CA SER A 69 -3.60 0.64 -10.30
C SER A 69 -4.50 1.84 -10.61
N LEU A 70 -5.03 2.49 -9.58
CA LEU A 70 -5.85 3.69 -9.73
C LEU A 70 -5.03 4.88 -10.28
N LEU A 71 -3.82 5.11 -9.77
CA LEU A 71 -2.90 6.11 -10.32
C LEU A 71 -2.63 5.89 -11.82
N ASP A 72 -2.34 4.66 -12.21
CA ASP A 72 -2.05 4.30 -13.60
C ASP A 72 -3.28 4.47 -14.50
N LEU A 73 -4.48 4.11 -14.00
CA LEU A 73 -5.74 4.32 -14.70
C LEU A 73 -5.99 5.81 -14.98
N LEU A 74 -5.88 6.65 -13.95
CA LEU A 74 -6.14 8.09 -14.05
C LEU A 74 -5.12 8.80 -14.94
N ARG A 75 -3.84 8.38 -14.91
CA ARG A 75 -2.81 8.88 -15.84
C ARG A 75 -3.06 8.51 -17.29
N SER A 76 -3.76 7.40 -17.53
CA SER A 76 -4.04 6.89 -18.88
C SER A 76 -5.28 7.55 -19.52
N GLY A 77 -5.94 8.49 -18.83
CA GLY A 77 -6.97 9.36 -19.41
C GLY A 77 -8.20 8.64 -20.00
N THR A 78 -8.48 7.42 -19.57
CA THR A 78 -9.65 6.65 -20.03
C THR A 78 -10.75 6.72 -18.97
N ILE A 79 -11.42 7.87 -18.92
CA ILE A 79 -12.72 8.06 -18.25
C ILE A 79 -13.57 9.00 -19.10
#